data_AF-A0A1A9WBE7-F1
#
_entry.id   AF-A0A1A9WBE7-F1
#
_cell.length_a   1.000
_cell.length_b   1.000
_cell.length_c   1.000
_cell.angle_alpha   90.00
_cell.angle_beta   90.00
_cell.angle_gamma   90.00
#
_symmetry.space_group_name_H-M   'P 1'
#
loop_
_entity.id
_entity.type
_entity.pdbx_description
1 polymer ?
#
loop_
_entity_poly.entity_id
_entity_poly.type
_entity_poly.pdbx_seq_one_letter_code
_entity_poly.pdbx_strand_id
1 'polypeptide(L)'
;MFTTSKYERLANCLQIEFMISALDMFLEFNHKNLYAKARIGSIVTRYAFTRYQLMKIFPCSAAANGNVHMVVHGVGCLMGLTRSQRAYVPEYIGLPAIAHNIAMIYFGNIMIGNFVKEIISKSYMEKSKNSELSAILEAASHKTGGLAAMRGNASQVYDHYEKQGFRFIRSEFDTLRKLVKNFKNAGAKSMGYWMSHSFLATLREYTE
;
A
#
# COMPACT_ATOMS: atom_id res chain seq x y z
N MET A 1 7.27 -19.92 -27.23
CA MET A 1 7.94 -20.90 -26.35
C MET A 1 9.13 -20.19 -25.75
N PHE A 2 9.03 -19.65 -24.53
CA PHE A 2 10.12 -18.90 -23.91
C PHE A 2 11.14 -19.89 -23.36
N THR A 3 12.40 -19.79 -23.81
CA THR A 3 13.53 -20.55 -23.27
C THR A 3 13.73 -20.14 -21.82
N THR A 4 13.36 -21.01 -20.89
CA THR A 4 13.55 -20.79 -19.45
C THR A 4 15.04 -20.61 -19.22
N SER A 5 15.46 -19.48 -18.68
CA SER A 5 16.88 -19.20 -18.49
C SER A 5 17.48 -20.23 -17.52
N LYS A 6 18.79 -20.51 -17.64
CA LYS A 6 19.50 -21.41 -16.72
C LYS A 6 19.26 -21.05 -15.23
N TYR A 7 19.02 -19.77 -14.95
CA TYR A 7 18.78 -19.23 -13.60
C TYR A 7 17.35 -19.45 -13.11
N GLU A 8 16.35 -19.48 -14.00
CA GLU A 8 14.96 -19.78 -13.61
C GLU A 8 14.81 -21.24 -13.13
N ARG A 9 15.65 -22.16 -13.62
CA ARG A 9 15.70 -23.53 -13.09
C ARG A 9 16.23 -23.58 -11.66
N LEU A 10 17.21 -22.75 -11.32
CA LEU A 10 17.75 -22.65 -9.96
C LEU A 10 16.70 -22.05 -9.00
N ALA A 11 15.94 -21.05 -9.45
CA ALA A 11 14.86 -20.43 -8.68
C ALA A 11 13.69 -21.38 -8.38
N ASN A 12 13.55 -22.47 -9.14
CA ASN A 12 12.55 -23.51 -8.89
C ASN A 12 13.10 -24.74 -8.15
N CYS A 13 14.38 -24.72 -7.74
CA CYS A 13 14.99 -25.78 -6.95
C CYS A 13 14.79 -25.50 -5.46
N LEU A 14 13.93 -26.29 -4.82
CA LEU A 14 13.58 -26.15 -3.39
C LEU A 14 14.80 -26.21 -2.47
N GLN A 15 15.80 -27.03 -2.79
CA GLN A 15 17.03 -27.15 -2.00
C GLN A 15 17.87 -25.87 -2.05
N ILE A 16 17.98 -25.25 -3.22
CA ILE A 16 18.73 -24.00 -3.38
C ILE A 16 18.01 -22.86 -2.66
N GLU A 17 16.70 -22.75 -2.84
CA GLU A 17 15.86 -21.82 -2.09
C GLU A 17 16.00 -22.05 -0.58
N PHE A 18 16.09 -23.31 -0.15
CA PHE A 18 16.32 -23.66 1.26
C PHE A 18 17.63 -23.08 1.79
N MET A 19 18.71 -23.36 1.07
CA MET A 19 20.05 -22.93 1.47
C MET A 19 20.20 -21.41 1.49
N ILE A 20 19.62 -20.71 0.51
CA ILE A 20 19.71 -19.25 0.43
C ILE A 20 18.98 -18.59 1.60
N SER A 21 17.80 -19.07 2.00
CA SER A 21 17.09 -18.45 3.15
C SER A 21 17.69 -18.84 4.50
N ALA A 22 18.24 -20.06 4.63
CA ALA A 22 19.02 -20.43 5.81
C ALA A 22 20.26 -19.54 5.95
N LEU A 23 20.95 -19.25 4.85
CA LEU A 23 22.05 -18.30 4.80
C LEU A 23 21.61 -16.88 5.21
N ASP A 24 20.48 -16.38 4.68
CA ASP A 24 19.97 -15.06 5.06
C ASP A 24 19.66 -14.97 6.55
N MET A 25 18.99 -16.00 7.10
CA MET A 25 18.64 -16.08 8.52
C MET A 25 19.90 -16.13 9.41
N PHE A 26 20.90 -16.93 9.03
CA PHE A 26 22.17 -17.00 9.76
C PHE A 26 22.90 -15.65 9.75
N LEU A 27 22.99 -15.00 8.59
CA LEU A 27 23.70 -13.72 8.45
C LEU A 27 22.92 -12.53 9.01
N GLU A 28 21.60 -12.64 9.21
CA GLU A 28 20.82 -11.67 9.99
C GLU A 28 21.25 -11.70 11.45
N PHE A 29 21.28 -12.90 12.03
CA PHE A 29 21.67 -13.09 13.42
C PHE A 29 23.14 -12.70 13.63
N ASN A 30 23.99 -13.04 12.65
CA ASN A 30 25.43 -12.79 12.68
C ASN A 30 25.84 -11.60 11.78
N HIS A 31 25.20 -10.45 11.94
CA HIS A 31 25.41 -9.27 11.07
C HIS A 31 26.85 -8.73 11.03
N LYS A 32 27.71 -9.07 12.02
CA LYS A 32 29.14 -8.70 12.04
C LYS A 32 30.05 -9.72 11.34
N ASN A 33 29.50 -10.79 10.79
CA ASN A 33 30.26 -11.81 10.08
C ASN A 33 30.95 -11.23 8.83
N LEU A 34 32.17 -11.67 8.54
CA LEU A 34 32.94 -11.25 7.36
C LEU A 34 32.15 -11.40 6.04
N TYR A 35 31.26 -12.39 5.98
CA TYR A 35 30.44 -12.72 4.81
C TYR A 35 29.04 -12.10 4.83
N ALA A 36 28.74 -11.18 5.74
CA ALA A 36 27.41 -10.53 5.82
C ALA A 36 26.97 -9.89 4.48
N LYS A 37 27.91 -9.48 3.63
CA LYS A 37 27.63 -8.95 2.28
C LYS A 37 26.96 -9.96 1.34
N ALA A 38 27.05 -11.27 1.59
CA ALA A 38 26.32 -12.28 0.81
C ALA A 38 24.80 -12.09 0.88
N ARG A 39 24.32 -11.32 1.87
CA ARG A 39 22.90 -10.96 2.01
C ARG A 39 22.32 -10.14 0.87
N ILE A 40 23.13 -9.47 0.04
CA ILE A 40 22.62 -8.72 -1.11
C ILE A 40 21.77 -9.61 -2.03
N GLY A 41 22.16 -10.89 -2.19
CA GLY A 41 21.42 -11.86 -2.99
C GLY A 41 20.36 -12.66 -2.22
N SER A 42 20.54 -12.84 -0.91
CA SER A 42 19.63 -13.67 -0.09
C SER A 42 18.53 -12.88 0.61
N ILE A 43 18.64 -11.56 0.75
CA ILE A 43 17.66 -10.75 1.48
C ILE A 43 16.27 -10.80 0.84
N VAL A 44 16.19 -11.06 -0.46
CA VAL A 44 14.92 -11.22 -1.17
C VAL A 44 14.19 -12.47 -0.76
N THR A 45 14.85 -13.49 -0.18
CA THR A 45 14.16 -14.68 0.35
C THR A 45 13.55 -14.41 1.73
N ARG A 46 13.92 -13.30 2.37
CA ARG A 46 13.37 -12.89 3.66
C ARG A 46 11.93 -12.42 3.50
N TYR A 47 11.02 -13.09 4.20
CA TYR A 47 9.57 -12.91 4.04
C TYR A 47 9.06 -13.15 2.61
N ALA A 48 9.93 -13.45 1.64
CA ALA A 48 9.48 -14.05 0.42
C ALA A 48 9.01 -15.46 0.74
N PHE A 49 7.94 -15.79 0.05
CA PHE A 49 7.18 -17.00 0.19
C PHE A 49 8.00 -18.17 -0.30
N THR A 50 8.97 -18.58 0.49
CA THR A 50 9.68 -19.81 0.24
C THR A 50 8.69 -20.94 0.41
N ARG A 51 8.62 -21.82 -0.60
CA ARG A 51 7.87 -23.08 -0.61
C ARG A 51 8.45 -24.08 0.39
N TYR A 52 8.87 -23.61 1.57
CA TYR A 52 9.13 -24.48 2.68
C TYR A 52 7.83 -25.22 2.96
N GLN A 53 7.93 -26.54 2.90
CA GLN A 53 6.84 -27.48 3.14
C GLN A 53 6.18 -27.35 4.52
N LEU A 54 6.52 -26.33 5.31
CA LEU A 54 5.74 -25.93 6.48
C LEU A 54 4.29 -25.62 6.09
N MET A 55 4.04 -24.97 4.94
CA MET A 55 2.68 -24.71 4.43
C MET A 55 2.60 -24.69 2.90
N LYS A 56 1.62 -25.42 2.32
CA LYS A 56 1.32 -25.40 0.88
C LYS A 56 0.70 -24.08 0.40
N ILE A 57 0.06 -23.34 1.30
CA ILE A 57 -0.55 -22.03 1.06
C ILE A 57 -0.06 -21.10 2.18
N PHE A 58 0.53 -19.96 1.83
CA PHE A 58 0.99 -19.01 2.83
C PHE A 58 -0.16 -18.07 3.25
N PRO A 59 -0.59 -18.12 4.52
CA PRO A 59 -1.80 -17.44 4.98
C PRO A 59 -1.64 -15.92 5.02
N CYS A 60 -0.44 -15.35 4.90
CA CYS A 60 -0.21 -13.89 4.90
C CYS A 60 0.16 -13.34 3.52
N SER A 61 -0.05 -14.11 2.43
CA SER A 61 0.23 -13.65 1.07
C SER A 61 -0.84 -12.66 0.58
N ALA A 62 -0.47 -11.79 -0.35
CA ALA A 62 -1.43 -10.89 -1.01
C ALA A 62 -2.56 -11.67 -1.73
N ALA A 63 -2.23 -12.83 -2.30
CA ALA A 63 -3.19 -13.72 -2.93
C ALA A 63 -4.22 -14.25 -1.91
N ALA A 64 -3.78 -14.63 -0.71
CA ALA A 64 -4.66 -15.10 0.36
C ALA A 64 -5.43 -13.96 1.05
N ASN A 65 -4.87 -12.74 1.12
CA ASN A 65 -5.44 -11.60 1.86
C ASN A 65 -5.72 -10.41 0.96
N GLY A 66 -6.45 -10.66 -0.10
CA GLY A 66 -6.70 -9.68 -1.12
C GLY A 66 -7.30 -8.36 -0.70
N ASN A 67 -8.38 -8.44 0.06
CA ASN A 67 -9.10 -7.26 0.52
C ASN A 67 -8.20 -6.41 1.42
N VAL A 68 -7.45 -7.05 2.33
CA VAL A 68 -6.50 -6.35 3.21
C VAL A 68 -5.38 -5.72 2.40
N HIS A 69 -4.79 -6.46 1.45
CA HIS A 69 -3.76 -5.94 0.54
C HIS A 69 -4.26 -4.72 -0.23
N MET A 70 -5.49 -4.79 -0.76
CA MET A 70 -6.12 -3.70 -1.50
C MET A 70 -6.34 -2.47 -0.60
N VAL A 71 -6.86 -2.66 0.61
CA VAL A 71 -7.08 -1.56 1.56
C VAL A 71 -5.76 -0.91 1.97
N VAL A 72 -4.76 -1.69 2.37
CA VAL A 72 -3.45 -1.18 2.80
C VAL A 72 -2.78 -0.37 1.69
N HIS A 73 -2.74 -0.91 0.47
CA HIS A 73 -2.12 -0.21 -0.64
C HIS A 73 -2.97 0.93 -1.19
N GLY A 74 -4.31 0.84 -1.17
CA GLY A 74 -5.20 1.93 -1.54
C GLY A 74 -5.03 3.15 -0.63
N VAL A 75 -5.02 2.94 0.69
CA VAL A 75 -4.73 4.00 1.67
C VAL A 75 -3.32 4.54 1.46
N GLY A 76 -2.33 3.67 1.26
CA GLY A 76 -0.97 4.07 0.96
C GLY A 76 -0.83 4.92 -0.31
N CYS A 77 -1.62 4.65 -1.35
CA CYS A 77 -1.68 5.47 -2.55
C CYS A 77 -2.18 6.88 -2.23
N LEU A 78 -3.28 7.01 -1.47
CA LEU A 78 -3.85 8.30 -1.07
C LEU A 78 -2.89 9.10 -0.17
N MET A 79 -2.06 8.41 0.62
CA MET A 79 -0.97 9.02 1.41
C MET A 79 0.27 9.39 0.57
N GLY A 80 0.30 9.07 -0.73
CA GLY A 80 1.39 9.39 -1.63
C GLY A 80 2.56 8.40 -1.63
N LEU A 81 2.37 7.18 -1.11
CA LEU A 81 3.40 6.16 -1.09
C LEU A 81 3.59 5.55 -2.49
N THR A 82 4.73 5.82 -3.10
CA THR A 82 5.10 5.33 -4.44
C THR A 82 5.14 3.81 -4.52
N ARG A 83 5.57 3.12 -3.45
CA ARG A 83 5.53 1.66 -3.33
C ARG A 83 4.10 1.13 -3.51
N SER A 84 3.13 1.76 -2.86
CA SER A 84 1.74 1.34 -2.94
C SER A 84 1.13 1.60 -4.32
N GLN A 85 1.48 2.70 -4.97
CA GLN A 85 1.03 2.98 -6.35
C GLN A 85 1.46 1.90 -7.34
N ARG A 86 2.57 1.21 -7.08
CA ARG A 86 3.10 0.13 -7.91
C ARG A 86 2.69 -1.27 -7.45
N ALA A 87 1.98 -1.39 -6.33
CA ALA A 87 1.53 -2.68 -5.83
C ALA A 87 0.55 -3.32 -6.81
N TYR A 88 0.63 -4.64 -6.97
CA TYR A 88 -0.28 -5.41 -7.82
C TYR A 88 -1.72 -5.32 -7.28
N VAL A 89 -2.70 -5.23 -8.19
CA VAL A 89 -4.13 -5.37 -7.90
C VAL A 89 -4.54 -6.79 -8.24
N PRO A 90 -4.87 -7.62 -7.25
CA PRO A 90 -5.36 -8.96 -7.53
C PRO A 90 -6.85 -8.96 -7.97
N GLU A 91 -7.28 -10.05 -8.58
CA GLU A 91 -8.64 -10.22 -9.11
C GLU A 91 -9.64 -10.41 -7.97
N TYR A 92 -10.66 -9.53 -7.84
CA TYR A 92 -11.52 -9.52 -6.65
C TYR A 92 -13.01 -9.25 -6.86
N ILE A 93 -13.75 -9.76 -5.87
CA ILE A 93 -15.18 -9.58 -5.59
C ILE A 93 -15.29 -8.53 -4.46
N GLY A 94 -16.23 -7.58 -4.55
CA GLY A 94 -16.50 -6.60 -3.47
C GLY A 94 -15.74 -5.27 -3.56
N LEU A 95 -15.36 -4.85 -4.77
CA LEU A 95 -14.69 -3.54 -5.02
C LEU A 95 -15.38 -2.33 -4.36
N PRO A 96 -16.73 -2.24 -4.27
CA PRO A 96 -17.41 -1.14 -3.58
C PRO A 96 -17.02 -0.96 -2.12
N ALA A 97 -17.14 -2.03 -1.32
CA ALA A 97 -16.81 -2.00 0.11
C ALA A 97 -15.32 -1.70 0.36
N ILE A 98 -14.44 -2.22 -0.51
CA ILE A 98 -13.00 -1.97 -0.44
C ILE A 98 -12.71 -0.49 -0.70
N ALA A 99 -13.29 0.08 -1.77
CA ALA A 99 -13.11 1.50 -2.10
C ALA A 99 -13.62 2.40 -0.97
N HIS A 100 -14.77 2.06 -0.39
CA HIS A 100 -15.36 2.78 0.73
C HIS A 100 -14.42 2.77 1.96
N ASN A 101 -13.94 1.60 2.36
CA ASN A 101 -13.00 1.46 3.47
C ASN A 101 -11.69 2.21 3.24
N ILE A 102 -11.14 2.19 2.02
CA ILE A 102 -9.94 2.96 1.67
C ILE A 102 -10.15 4.46 1.95
N ALA A 103 -11.28 5.02 1.50
CA ALA A 103 -11.58 6.43 1.69
C ALA A 103 -11.81 6.78 3.17
N MET A 104 -12.62 6.00 3.90
CA MET A 104 -12.87 6.22 5.34
C MET A 104 -11.58 6.18 6.15
N ILE A 105 -10.74 5.16 5.94
CA ILE A 105 -9.46 5.01 6.66
C ILE A 105 -8.54 6.16 6.31
N TYR A 106 -8.48 6.57 5.04
CA TYR A 106 -7.69 7.72 4.63
C TYR A 106 -8.13 9.01 5.35
N PHE A 107 -9.42 9.34 5.36
CA PHE A 107 -9.92 10.54 6.03
C PHE A 107 -9.75 10.50 7.55
N GLY A 108 -9.98 9.35 8.17
CA GLY A 108 -9.70 9.14 9.60
C GLY A 108 -8.22 9.28 9.99
N ASN A 109 -7.30 9.22 9.01
CA ASN A 109 -5.86 9.30 9.21
C ASN A 109 -5.17 10.44 8.44
N ILE A 110 -5.91 11.34 7.80
CA ILE A 110 -5.34 12.36 6.90
C ILE A 110 -4.33 13.28 7.59
N MET A 111 -4.51 13.52 8.90
CA MET A 111 -3.61 14.29 9.75
C MET A 111 -2.29 13.57 10.08
N ILE A 112 -2.25 12.23 10.01
CA ILE A 112 -1.01 11.45 10.14
C ILE A 112 -0.13 11.64 8.89
N GLY A 113 -0.77 11.84 7.74
CA GLY A 113 -0.07 12.14 6.48
C GLY A 113 0.86 13.34 6.59
N ASN A 114 0.47 14.39 7.33
CA ASN A 114 1.30 15.58 7.52
C ASN A 114 2.50 15.31 8.45
N PHE A 115 2.32 14.55 9.53
CA PHE A 115 3.41 14.17 10.44
C PHE A 115 4.41 13.19 9.80
N VAL A 116 3.91 12.16 9.10
CA VAL A 116 4.75 11.19 8.38
C VAL A 116 5.51 11.89 7.24
N LYS A 117 4.89 12.88 6.58
CA LYS A 117 5.58 13.71 5.59
C LYS A 117 6.63 14.61 6.19
N GLU A 118 6.40 15.20 7.35
CA GLU A 118 7.41 15.99 8.05
C GLU A 118 8.63 15.14 8.43
N ILE A 119 8.40 13.87 8.82
CA ILE A 119 9.48 12.90 9.08
C ILE A 119 10.19 12.49 7.79
N ILE A 120 9.46 12.17 6.72
CA ILE A 120 10.05 11.74 5.44
C ILE A 120 10.83 12.90 4.79
N SER A 121 10.32 14.13 4.84
CA SER A 121 11.01 15.31 4.30
C SER A 121 12.25 15.70 5.11
N LYS A 122 12.27 15.39 6.41
CA LYS A 122 13.45 15.53 7.28
C LYS A 122 14.46 14.38 7.10
N SER A 123 14.03 13.16 6.76
CA SER A 123 14.91 11.99 6.64
C SER A 123 15.49 11.78 5.23
N TYR A 124 14.84 12.29 4.18
CA TYR A 124 15.33 12.26 2.81
C TYR A 124 15.43 13.69 2.27
N MET A 125 16.63 14.13 1.91
CA MET A 125 16.85 15.39 1.17
C MET A 125 16.32 15.32 -0.28
N GLU A 126 15.10 14.84 -0.50
CA GLU A 126 14.42 14.96 -1.79
C GLU A 126 13.54 16.22 -1.79
N LYS A 127 14.20 17.36 -2.00
CA LYS A 127 13.53 18.51 -2.61
C LYS A 127 13.18 18.13 -4.05
N SER A 128 11.90 18.28 -4.39
CA SER A 128 11.33 18.19 -5.75
C SER A 128 10.83 16.81 -6.20
N LYS A 129 9.51 16.64 -6.08
CA LYS A 129 8.58 16.07 -7.08
C LYS A 129 7.15 15.93 -6.54
N ASN A 130 6.95 16.06 -5.23
CA ASN A 130 5.64 15.93 -4.55
C ASN A 130 5.12 17.24 -3.91
N SER A 131 5.53 18.42 -4.37
CA SER A 131 5.06 19.70 -3.81
C SER A 131 3.54 19.88 -3.96
N GLU A 132 2.99 19.51 -5.12
CA GLU A 132 1.56 19.65 -5.43
C GLU A 132 0.70 18.67 -4.63
N LEU A 133 1.11 17.40 -4.53
CA LEU A 133 0.44 16.41 -3.68
C LEU A 133 0.50 16.80 -2.20
N SER A 134 1.54 17.53 -1.80
CA SER A 134 1.69 18.04 -0.43
C SER A 134 0.77 19.21 -0.15
N ALA A 135 0.69 20.17 -1.06
CA ALA A 135 -0.29 21.26 -0.96
C ALA A 135 -1.74 20.73 -0.93
N ILE A 136 -2.06 19.67 -1.69
CA ILE A 136 -3.40 19.05 -1.66
C ILE A 136 -3.67 18.38 -0.31
N LEU A 137 -2.70 17.69 0.27
CA LEU A 137 -2.86 17.01 1.56
C LEU A 137 -3.00 18.00 2.73
N GLU A 138 -2.23 19.08 2.72
CA GLU A 138 -2.38 20.19 3.68
C GLU A 138 -3.75 20.87 3.53
N ALA A 139 -4.16 21.19 2.31
CA ALA A 139 -5.47 21.80 2.05
C ALA A 139 -6.63 20.86 2.42
N ALA A 140 -6.47 19.55 2.26
CA ALA A 140 -7.46 18.56 2.66
C ALA A 140 -7.59 18.47 4.18
N SER A 141 -6.46 18.52 4.91
CA SER A 141 -6.41 18.55 6.37
C SER A 141 -7.19 19.73 6.98
N HIS A 142 -7.18 20.90 6.32
CA HIS A 142 -7.97 22.05 6.76
C HIS A 142 -9.47 21.97 6.43
N LYS A 143 -9.87 21.10 5.49
CA LYS A 143 -11.25 20.99 4.98
C LYS A 143 -12.06 19.86 5.60
N THR A 144 -11.44 18.97 6.37
CA THR A 144 -12.11 17.77 6.92
C THR A 144 -12.92 18.00 8.19
N GLY A 145 -13.04 19.24 8.70
CA GLY A 145 -13.88 19.54 9.86
C GLY A 145 -13.57 18.66 11.08
N GLY A 146 -14.62 18.24 11.80
CA GLY A 146 -14.52 17.45 13.05
C GLY A 146 -13.79 16.10 12.95
N LEU A 147 -13.52 15.56 11.75
CA LEU A 147 -12.72 14.35 11.56
C LEU A 147 -11.29 14.50 12.10
N ALA A 148 -10.74 15.72 12.09
CA ALA A 148 -9.44 15.99 12.69
C ALA A 148 -9.42 15.68 14.20
N ALA A 149 -10.54 15.87 14.89
CA ALA A 149 -10.69 15.56 16.31
C ALA A 149 -10.88 14.06 16.60
N MET A 150 -11.24 13.26 15.59
CA MET A 150 -11.51 11.81 15.69
C MET A 150 -10.30 10.96 15.30
N ARG A 151 -9.13 11.59 15.10
CA ARG A 151 -7.91 10.97 14.60
C ARG A 151 -7.53 9.72 15.37
N GLY A 152 -7.24 8.64 14.64
CA GLY A 152 -6.72 7.38 15.22
C GLY A 152 -7.74 6.62 16.06
N ASN A 153 -8.98 7.13 16.18
CA ASN A 153 -10.07 6.44 16.85
C ASN A 153 -11.02 5.84 15.81
N ALA A 154 -10.82 4.57 15.50
CA ALA A 154 -11.61 3.86 14.50
C ALA A 154 -13.12 3.89 14.80
N SER A 155 -13.52 3.82 16.08
CA SER A 155 -14.93 3.88 16.49
C SER A 155 -15.54 5.23 16.13
N GLN A 156 -14.87 6.33 16.50
CA GLN A 156 -15.40 7.68 16.22
C GLN A 156 -15.49 7.96 14.71
N VAL A 157 -14.52 7.49 13.92
CA VAL A 157 -14.56 7.60 12.46
C VAL A 157 -15.70 6.77 11.89
N TYR A 158 -15.89 5.55 12.38
CA TYR A 158 -17.00 4.70 11.97
C TYR A 158 -18.35 5.35 12.30
N ASP A 159 -18.57 5.77 13.56
CA ASP A 159 -19.81 6.42 14.00
C ASP A 159 -20.11 7.70 13.20
N HIS A 160 -19.08 8.43 12.80
CA HIS A 160 -19.21 9.63 11.96
C HIS A 160 -19.81 9.29 10.58
N TYR A 161 -19.25 8.30 9.89
CA TYR A 161 -19.74 7.89 8.58
C TYR A 161 -21.06 7.11 8.67
N GLU A 162 -21.28 6.33 9.73
CA GLU A 162 -22.55 5.64 9.97
C GLU A 162 -23.70 6.66 10.10
N LYS A 163 -23.50 7.75 10.85
CA LYS A 163 -24.48 8.86 10.95
C LYS A 163 -24.77 9.55 9.62
N GLN A 164 -23.86 9.46 8.66
CA GLN A 164 -24.01 9.99 7.30
C GLN A 164 -24.51 8.93 6.31
N GLY A 165 -24.93 7.75 6.79
CA GLY A 165 -25.36 6.64 5.93
C GLY A 165 -24.25 6.11 5.03
N PHE A 166 -22.99 6.19 5.48
CA PHE A 166 -21.79 5.83 4.71
C PHE A 166 -21.69 6.59 3.39
N ARG A 167 -22.03 7.88 3.40
CA ARG A 167 -21.87 8.77 2.24
C ARG A 167 -20.71 9.72 2.44
N PHE A 168 -20.00 10.02 1.36
CA PHE A 168 -18.96 11.04 1.35
C PHE A 168 -19.54 12.37 0.92
N ILE A 169 -19.19 13.44 1.66
CA ILE A 169 -19.58 14.78 1.26
C ILE A 169 -18.76 15.25 0.05
N ARG A 170 -19.29 16.23 -0.69
CA ARG A 170 -18.66 16.70 -1.93
C ARG A 170 -17.21 17.15 -1.77
N SER A 171 -16.86 17.79 -0.65
CA SER A 171 -15.48 18.24 -0.37
C SER A 171 -14.50 17.08 -0.17
N GLU A 172 -14.94 15.97 0.42
CA GLU A 172 -14.16 14.74 0.54
C GLU A 172 -13.96 14.09 -0.83
N PHE A 173 -15.03 13.96 -1.61
CA PHE A 173 -14.92 13.39 -2.95
C PHE A 173 -14.01 14.21 -3.87
N ASP A 174 -14.11 15.54 -3.82
CA ASP A 174 -13.24 16.44 -4.57
C ASP A 174 -11.77 16.33 -4.12
N THR A 175 -11.53 16.07 -2.83
CA THR A 175 -10.20 15.78 -2.29
C THR A 175 -9.64 14.49 -2.88
N LEU A 176 -10.39 13.38 -2.81
CA LEU A 176 -9.99 12.11 -3.41
C LEU A 176 -9.70 12.28 -4.90
N ARG A 177 -10.54 13.03 -5.62
CA ARG A 177 -10.37 13.31 -7.05
C ARG A 177 -9.04 14.01 -7.35
N LYS A 178 -8.63 14.98 -6.53
CA LYS A 178 -7.34 15.67 -6.69
C LYS A 178 -6.16 14.73 -6.44
N LEU A 179 -6.25 13.86 -5.44
CA LEU A 179 -5.17 12.92 -5.10
C LEU A 179 -4.94 11.90 -6.22
N VAL A 180 -6.01 11.24 -6.69
CA VAL A 180 -5.86 10.15 -7.68
C VAL A 180 -5.41 10.66 -9.05
N LYS A 181 -5.70 11.92 -9.41
CA LYS A 181 -5.19 12.55 -10.64
C LYS A 181 -3.68 12.68 -10.66
N ASN A 182 -3.03 12.70 -9.49
CA ASN A 182 -1.59 12.88 -9.37
C ASN A 182 -0.80 11.57 -9.42
N PHE A 183 -1.46 10.41 -9.56
CA PHE A 183 -0.78 9.13 -9.65
C PHE A 183 -0.16 8.98 -11.05
N LYS A 184 1.15 9.25 -11.13
CA LYS A 184 1.95 9.13 -12.36
C LYS A 184 2.65 7.77 -12.41
N ASN A 185 2.87 7.26 -13.62
CA ASN A 185 3.65 6.03 -13.88
C ASN A 185 3.08 4.75 -13.24
N ALA A 186 1.76 4.60 -13.23
CA ALA A 186 1.10 3.39 -12.76
C ALA A 186 1.04 2.34 -13.89
N GLY A 187 1.58 1.14 -13.65
CA GLY A 187 1.44 0.02 -14.59
C GLY A 187 -0.01 -0.48 -14.66
N ALA A 188 -0.42 -1.06 -15.78
CA ALA A 188 -1.82 -1.44 -16.04
C ALA A 188 -2.46 -2.38 -14.99
N LYS A 189 -1.64 -3.15 -14.25
CA LYS A 189 -2.09 -4.07 -13.18
C LYS A 189 -1.77 -3.56 -11.76
N SER A 190 -1.50 -2.26 -11.62
CA SER A 190 -1.09 -1.66 -10.36
C SER A 190 -2.22 -0.93 -9.65
N MET A 191 -2.06 -0.75 -8.34
CA MET A 191 -3.02 -0.03 -7.50
C MET A 191 -3.17 1.41 -7.96
N GLY A 192 -2.09 2.08 -8.35
CA GLY A 192 -2.16 3.44 -8.89
C GLY A 192 -3.08 3.54 -10.11
N TYR A 193 -3.04 2.53 -10.99
CA TYR A 193 -3.87 2.49 -12.20
C TYR A 193 -5.33 2.26 -11.85
N TRP A 194 -5.63 1.30 -10.98
CA TRP A 194 -7.01 1.07 -10.52
C TRP A 194 -7.57 2.29 -9.79
N MET A 195 -6.77 2.94 -8.93
CA MET A 195 -7.17 4.15 -8.21
C MET A 195 -7.47 5.33 -9.14
N SER A 196 -6.72 5.50 -10.23
CA SER A 196 -6.94 6.61 -11.15
C SER A 196 -8.10 6.37 -12.12
N HIS A 197 -8.45 5.12 -12.43
CA HIS A 197 -9.46 4.77 -13.45
C HIS A 197 -10.80 4.28 -12.90
N SER A 198 -10.79 3.59 -11.75
CA SER A 198 -11.97 2.85 -11.28
C SER A 198 -12.42 3.27 -9.88
N PHE A 199 -11.50 3.61 -8.97
CA PHE A 199 -11.82 3.90 -7.58
C PHE A 199 -12.91 4.98 -7.39
N LEU A 200 -12.79 6.13 -8.06
CA LEU A 200 -13.83 7.17 -7.94
C LEU A 200 -15.16 6.74 -8.55
N ALA A 201 -15.16 5.96 -9.63
CA ALA A 201 -16.39 5.45 -10.23
C ALA A 201 -17.10 4.50 -9.27
N THR A 202 -16.34 3.62 -8.62
CA THR A 202 -16.81 2.71 -7.57
C THR A 202 -17.38 3.47 -6.35
N LEU A 203 -16.83 4.63 -6.03
CA LEU A 203 -17.34 5.47 -4.93
C LEU A 203 -18.58 6.32 -5.28
N ARG A 204 -18.92 6.50 -6.57
CA ARG A 204 -20.04 7.37 -6.98
C ARG A 204 -21.40 6.90 -6.45
N GLU A 205 -21.55 5.60 -6.21
CA GLU A 205 -22.75 5.03 -5.59
C GLU A 205 -22.94 5.47 -4.13
N TYR A 206 -21.88 6.03 -3.52
CA TYR A 206 -21.81 6.49 -2.12
C TYR A 206 -21.61 8.01 -2.00
N THR A 207 -21.96 8.76 -3.04
CA THR A 207 -21.95 10.24 -3.01
C THR A 207 -23.35 10.80 -3.13
N GLU A 208 -23.64 11.85 -2.36
CA GLU A 208 -24.86 12.68 -2.47
C GLU A 208 -24.85 13.59 -3.71
#